data_AF-A0A928S9X1-F1
#
_entry.id   AF-A0A928S9X1-F1
#
_cell.length_a   1.000
_cell.length_b   1.000
_cell.length_c   1.000
_cell.angle_alpha   90.00
_cell.angle_beta   90.00
_cell.angle_gamma   90.00
#
_symmetry.space_group_name_H-M   'P 1'
#
loop_
_entity.id
_entity.type
_entity.pdbx_description
1 polymer ?
#
loop_
_entity_poly.entity_id
_entity_poly.type
_entity_poly.pdbx_seq_one_letter_code
_entity_poly.pdbx_strand_id
1 'polypeptide(L)'
;MRKQVWIDKYRVDFYLSDKRVIIELDGHDGHKSKEDRTRDAKRERYLERKGYRVIRFTGSEIYKNARQCVQEVVDFLNSMDNIPKEKESKFPQIRYCVRMQEVITHIAEKHNLDLDADEAYLTLEQEHFDRLSIQKSSSCLVSISHYFIQNDDICYNPRLEFFIQYDPGADGYEWIPISITQFTELYLGRDYHRNCARIEDEHIIITDWDLHKDIAQYAEGWARHIRQNEWIERGRRVNF
;
A
#
# COMPACT_ATOMS: atom_id res chain seq x y z
N MET A 1 20.62 13.49 -8.40
CA MET A 1 19.56 13.46 -9.44
C MET A 1 20.07 12.69 -10.65
N ARG A 2 19.30 11.71 -11.12
CA ARG A 2 19.58 10.95 -12.34
C ARG A 2 18.57 11.36 -13.43
N LYS A 3 18.97 11.32 -14.70
CA LYS A 3 18.13 11.72 -15.84
C LYS A 3 17.81 10.49 -16.70
N GLN A 4 16.63 10.45 -17.31
CA GLN A 4 16.19 9.38 -18.25
C GLN A 4 16.42 7.97 -17.69
N VAL A 5 15.88 7.71 -16.49
CA VAL A 5 16.13 6.47 -15.74
C VAL A 5 14.99 5.48 -15.94
N TRP A 6 15.32 4.19 -16.05
CA TRP A 6 14.34 3.12 -15.93
C TRP A 6 14.07 2.82 -14.47
N ILE A 7 12.83 3.05 -14.03
CA ILE A 7 12.31 2.60 -12.76
C ILE A 7 11.32 1.50 -13.09
N ASP A 8 11.76 0.26 -12.88
CA ASP A 8 11.00 -0.92 -13.28
C ASP A 8 10.65 -0.82 -14.80
N LYS A 9 9.40 -1.05 -15.18
CA LYS A 9 8.91 -0.94 -16.56
C LYS A 9 8.70 0.48 -17.10
N TYR A 10 8.96 1.54 -16.32
CA TYR A 10 8.73 2.92 -16.77
C TYR A 10 10.04 3.71 -16.85
N ARG A 11 10.28 4.33 -18.00
CA ARG A 11 11.33 5.35 -18.14
C ARG A 11 10.80 6.68 -17.61
N VAL A 12 11.57 7.38 -16.78
CA VAL A 12 11.22 8.67 -16.18
C VAL A 12 12.26 9.73 -16.51
N ASP A 13 11.86 11.00 -16.61
CA ASP A 13 12.76 12.06 -17.09
C ASP A 13 13.81 12.45 -16.05
N PHE A 14 13.42 12.62 -14.79
CA PHE A 14 14.34 12.85 -13.68
C PHE A 14 13.95 12.03 -12.45
N TYR A 15 14.96 11.56 -11.74
CA TYR A 15 14.81 10.80 -10.52
C TYR A 15 15.76 11.28 -9.42
N LEU A 16 15.19 11.65 -8.28
CA LEU A 16 15.87 12.03 -7.05
C LEU A 16 15.85 10.81 -6.10
N SER A 17 16.89 9.97 -6.22
CA SER A 17 17.00 8.70 -5.49
C SER A 17 16.80 8.84 -3.98
N ASP A 18 17.42 9.86 -3.41
CA ASP A 18 17.53 10.01 -1.95
C ASP A 18 16.20 10.45 -1.33
N LYS A 19 15.25 10.91 -2.16
CA LYS A 19 13.93 11.39 -1.77
C LYS A 19 12.79 10.57 -2.38
N ARG A 20 13.12 9.58 -3.22
CA ARG A 20 12.16 8.81 -4.06
C ARG A 20 11.20 9.71 -4.86
N VAL A 21 11.70 10.84 -5.38
CA VAL A 21 10.89 11.77 -6.20
C VAL A 21 11.22 11.59 -7.67
N ILE A 22 10.17 11.50 -8.49
CA ILE A 22 10.21 11.43 -9.94
C ILE A 22 9.67 12.74 -10.49
N ILE A 23 10.37 13.34 -11.46
CA ILE A 23 9.89 14.53 -12.16
C ILE A 23 9.73 14.18 -13.64
N GLU A 24 8.56 14.45 -14.19
CA GLU A 24 8.19 14.16 -15.58
C GLU A 24 7.91 15.44 -16.35
N LEU A 25 8.39 15.50 -17.59
CA LEU A 25 8.14 16.60 -18.52
C LEU A 25 7.17 16.12 -19.59
N ASP A 26 5.92 16.54 -19.51
CA ASP A 26 4.88 16.13 -20.44
C ASP A 26 4.77 17.10 -21.61
N GLY A 27 5.28 16.70 -22.77
CA GLY A 27 5.18 17.49 -24.00
C GLY A 27 3.81 17.43 -24.70
N HIS A 28 2.83 16.66 -24.20
CA HIS A 28 1.54 16.47 -24.87
C HIS A 28 0.44 17.37 -24.29
N ASP A 29 0.45 18.64 -24.67
CA ASP A 29 -0.70 19.53 -24.47
C ASP A 29 -1.75 19.28 -25.58
N GLY A 30 -2.91 18.74 -25.20
CA GLY A 30 -4.17 19.05 -25.91
C GLY A 30 -5.03 17.89 -26.44
N HIS A 31 -4.47 16.72 -26.77
CA HIS A 31 -5.26 15.64 -27.39
C HIS A 31 -4.93 14.24 -26.85
N LYS A 32 -5.13 14.02 -25.54
CA LYS A 32 -5.06 12.66 -24.96
C LYS A 32 -6.42 11.96 -25.08
N SER A 33 -6.43 10.81 -25.75
CA SER A 33 -7.56 9.88 -25.80
C SER A 33 -7.94 9.39 -24.38
N LYS A 34 -9.12 8.78 -24.22
CA LYS A 34 -9.51 8.18 -22.93
C LYS A 34 -8.53 7.07 -22.53
N GLU A 35 -8.01 6.35 -23.52
CA GLU A 35 -7.05 5.27 -23.36
C GLU A 35 -5.70 5.79 -22.84
N ASP A 36 -5.21 6.92 -23.38
CA ASP A 36 -3.95 7.54 -22.92
C ASP A 36 -4.04 8.02 -21.47
N ARG A 37 -5.16 8.66 -21.09
CA ARG A 37 -5.41 9.08 -19.70
C ARG A 37 -5.45 7.89 -18.74
N THR A 38 -6.06 6.79 -19.17
CA THR A 38 -6.13 5.56 -18.38
C THR A 38 -4.74 4.93 -18.20
N ARG A 39 -3.91 4.94 -19.25
CA ARG A 39 -2.52 4.45 -19.18
C ARG A 39 -1.66 5.30 -18.25
N ASP A 40 -1.77 6.63 -18.35
CA ASP A 40 -1.02 7.56 -17.49
C ASP A 40 -1.43 7.40 -16.02
N ALA A 41 -2.73 7.28 -15.74
CA ALA A 41 -3.23 7.02 -14.38
C ALA A 41 -2.76 5.67 -13.82
N LYS A 42 -2.71 4.61 -14.65
CA LYS A 42 -2.17 3.30 -14.24
C LYS A 42 -0.68 3.37 -13.91
N ARG A 43 0.09 4.13 -14.70
CA ARG A 43 1.53 4.35 -14.50
C ARG A 43 1.80 5.12 -13.22
N GLU A 44 1.08 6.21 -13.00
CA GLU A 44 1.21 7.05 -11.81
C GLU A 44 0.88 6.25 -10.55
N ARG A 45 -0.27 5.57 -10.54
CA ARG A 45 -0.64 4.64 -9.45
C ARG A 45 0.36 3.51 -9.24
N TYR A 46 1.06 3.06 -10.28
CA TYR A 46 2.11 2.04 -10.14
C TYR A 46 3.32 2.59 -9.38
N LEU A 47 3.82 3.75 -9.79
CA LEU A 47 4.98 4.39 -9.18
C LEU A 47 4.66 4.84 -7.73
N GLU A 48 3.47 5.37 -7.50
CA GLU A 48 3.01 5.74 -6.15
C GLU A 48 2.91 4.54 -5.21
N ARG A 49 2.37 3.39 -5.68
CA ARG A 49 2.34 2.15 -4.89
C ARG A 49 3.73 1.60 -4.56
N LYS A 50 4.74 1.94 -5.36
CA LYS A 50 6.15 1.62 -5.10
C LYS A 50 6.85 2.65 -4.19
N GLY A 51 6.09 3.61 -3.65
CA GLY A 51 6.59 4.63 -2.71
C GLY A 51 7.27 5.82 -3.37
N TYR A 52 7.10 6.00 -4.68
CA TYR A 52 7.59 7.19 -5.38
C TYR A 52 6.57 8.34 -5.31
N ARG A 53 7.06 9.57 -5.29
CA ARG A 53 6.25 10.78 -5.52
C ARG A 53 6.51 11.25 -6.94
N VAL A 54 5.46 11.47 -7.73
CA VAL A 54 5.59 11.93 -9.13
C VAL A 54 5.15 13.39 -9.20
N ILE A 55 6.02 14.26 -9.73
CA ILE A 55 5.72 15.65 -10.06
C ILE A 55 5.76 15.75 -11.58
N ARG A 56 4.71 16.26 -12.21
CA ARG A 56 4.64 16.40 -13.66
C ARG A 56 4.47 17.87 -14.03
N PHE A 57 5.25 18.33 -15.00
CA PHE A 57 5.10 19.64 -15.62
C PHE A 57 4.74 19.49 -17.08
N THR A 58 3.79 20.27 -17.56
CA THR A 58 3.47 20.32 -18.99
C THR A 58 4.52 21.13 -19.76
N GLY A 59 4.60 20.91 -21.06
CA GLY A 59 5.46 21.67 -21.95
C GLY A 59 5.17 23.18 -21.88
N SER A 60 3.90 23.57 -21.76
CA SER A 60 3.51 24.98 -21.60
C SER A 60 3.94 25.58 -20.27
N GLU A 61 3.88 24.85 -19.15
CA GLU A 61 4.37 25.32 -17.85
C GLU A 61 5.89 25.58 -17.89
N ILE A 62 6.64 24.63 -18.45
CA ILE A 62 8.10 24.73 -18.59
C ILE A 62 8.47 25.90 -19.50
N TYR A 63 7.79 26.05 -20.64
CA TYR A 63 8.04 27.13 -21.59
C TYR A 63 7.72 28.50 -21.00
N LYS A 64 6.61 28.60 -20.24
CA LYS A 64 6.18 29.84 -19.61
C LYS A 64 7.17 30.31 -18.54
N ASN A 65 7.60 29.41 -17.65
CA ASN A 65 8.56 29.76 -16.60
C ASN A 65 9.23 28.52 -15.99
N ALA A 66 10.29 28.01 -16.63
CA ALA A 66 11.07 26.90 -16.10
C ALA A 66 11.63 27.14 -14.68
N ARG A 67 11.95 28.40 -14.33
CA ARG A 67 12.45 28.73 -12.99
C ARG A 67 11.39 28.51 -11.91
N GLN A 68 10.13 28.81 -12.24
CA GLN A 68 9.01 28.55 -11.35
C GLN A 68 8.80 27.03 -11.15
N CYS A 69 8.83 26.22 -12.21
CA CYS A 69 8.74 24.77 -12.08
C CYS A 69 9.84 24.20 -11.15
N VAL A 70 11.08 24.71 -11.28
CA VAL A 70 12.17 24.34 -10.36
C VAL A 70 11.87 24.76 -8.93
N GLN A 71 11.34 25.97 -8.73
CA GLN A 71 10.99 26.44 -7.38
C GLN A 71 9.89 25.58 -6.75
N GLU A 72 8.88 25.17 -7.51
CA GLU A 72 7.82 24.27 -7.03
C GLU A 72 8.38 22.91 -6.58
N VAL A 73 9.35 22.35 -7.31
CA VAL A 73 10.06 21.14 -6.88
C VAL A 73 10.84 21.38 -5.59
N VAL A 74 11.56 22.51 -5.49
CA VAL A 74 12.33 22.86 -4.28
C VAL A 74 11.42 23.02 -3.06
N ASP A 75 10.30 23.72 -3.22
CA ASP A 75 9.33 23.94 -2.14
C ASP A 75 8.67 22.62 -1.71
N PHE A 76 8.36 21.75 -2.68
CA PHE A 76 7.90 20.39 -2.39
C PHE A 76 8.94 19.61 -1.58
N LEU A 77 10.20 19.61 -1.98
CA LEU A 77 11.27 18.92 -1.26
C LEU A 77 11.50 19.50 0.15
N ASN A 78 11.43 20.83 0.29
CA ASN A 78 11.53 21.50 1.59
C ASN A 78 10.35 21.13 2.50
N SER A 79 9.13 21.04 1.95
CA SER A 79 7.96 20.58 2.70
C SER A 79 8.13 19.14 3.20
N MET A 80 8.78 18.27 2.41
CA MET A 80 9.12 16.91 2.83
C MET A 80 10.17 16.87 3.94
N ASP A 81 11.11 17.82 3.94
CA ASP A 81 12.15 17.95 4.97
C ASP A 81 11.65 18.65 6.25
N ASN A 82 10.56 19.42 6.16
CA ASN A 82 9.88 20.08 7.29
C ASN A 82 8.82 19.22 8.00
N ILE A 83 8.53 18.02 7.49
CA ILE A 83 7.93 16.98 8.34
C ILE A 83 9.01 16.65 9.37
N PRO A 84 8.73 16.69 10.69
CA PRO A 84 9.70 16.28 11.68
C PRO A 84 10.17 14.88 11.30
N LYS A 85 11.41 14.78 10.84
CA LYS A 85 12.07 13.49 10.80
C LYS A 85 12.13 13.08 12.26
N GLU A 86 11.24 12.18 12.69
CA GLU A 86 11.49 11.38 13.87
C GLU A 86 12.97 11.01 13.78
N LYS A 87 13.75 11.41 14.77
CA LYS A 87 15.18 11.06 14.81
C LYS A 87 15.21 9.55 14.63
N GLU A 88 15.64 9.08 13.45
CA GLU A 88 15.67 7.65 13.15
C GLU A 88 16.48 7.01 14.27
N SER A 89 15.79 6.24 15.11
CA SER A 89 16.40 5.45 16.15
C SER A 89 17.47 4.60 15.47
N LYS A 90 18.69 4.57 16.02
CA LYS A 90 19.78 3.70 15.52
C LYS A 90 19.40 2.22 15.53
N PHE A 91 18.32 1.87 16.24
CA PHE A 91 17.72 0.55 16.25
C PHE A 91 16.40 0.58 15.47
N PRO A 92 16.19 -0.38 14.55
CA PRO A 92 14.90 -0.50 13.87
C PRO A 92 13.81 -0.78 14.91
N GLN A 93 12.65 -0.17 14.71
CA GLN A 93 11.49 -0.29 15.59
C GLN A 93 10.35 -0.95 14.85
N ILE A 94 9.53 -1.70 15.59
CA ILE A 94 8.31 -2.30 15.07
C ILE A 94 7.39 -1.16 14.57
N ARG A 95 6.83 -1.36 13.39
CA ARG A 95 5.85 -0.48 12.78
C ARG A 95 4.47 -1.09 12.94
N TYR A 96 3.57 -0.31 13.51
CA TYR A 96 2.17 -0.69 13.71
C TYR A 96 1.30 -0.14 12.59
N CYS A 97 0.30 -0.93 12.17
CA CYS A 97 -0.63 -0.57 11.10
C CYS A 97 -1.97 -0.06 11.67
N VAL A 98 -1.92 1.08 12.36
CA VAL A 98 -3.06 1.71 13.03
C VAL A 98 -4.23 1.98 12.09
N ARG A 99 -3.99 2.50 10.88
CA ARG A 99 -5.09 2.80 9.95
C ARG A 99 -5.70 1.53 9.39
N MET A 100 -4.87 0.51 9.15
CA MET A 100 -5.40 -0.77 8.69
C MET A 100 -6.30 -1.37 9.76
N GLN A 101 -5.81 -1.42 11.01
CA GLN A 101 -6.60 -1.85 12.16
C GLN A 101 -7.93 -1.09 12.24
N GLU A 102 -7.89 0.24 12.26
CA GLU A 102 -9.11 1.07 12.29
C GLU A 102 -10.09 0.66 11.20
N VAL A 103 -9.66 0.63 9.93
CA VAL A 103 -10.54 0.31 8.79
C VAL A 103 -11.16 -1.08 8.93
N ILE A 104 -10.36 -2.07 9.34
CA ILE A 104 -10.85 -3.45 9.47
C ILE A 104 -11.78 -3.59 10.67
N THR A 105 -11.52 -2.92 11.80
CA THR A 105 -12.43 -2.89 12.94
C THR A 105 -13.79 -2.30 12.54
N HIS A 106 -13.83 -1.19 11.80
CA HIS A 106 -15.10 -0.62 11.32
C HIS A 106 -15.84 -1.56 10.35
N ILE A 107 -15.12 -2.25 9.47
CA ILE A 107 -15.73 -3.28 8.60
C ILE A 107 -16.29 -4.42 9.45
N ALA A 108 -15.53 -4.88 10.43
CA ALA A 108 -15.90 -6.00 11.28
C ALA A 108 -17.17 -5.69 12.09
N GLU A 109 -17.22 -4.53 12.75
CA GLU A 109 -18.39 -4.05 13.49
C GLU A 109 -19.62 -3.98 12.60
N LYS A 110 -19.51 -3.34 11.43
CA LYS A 110 -20.64 -3.19 10.51
C LYS A 110 -21.18 -4.54 10.03
N HIS A 111 -20.28 -5.48 9.76
CA HIS A 111 -20.65 -6.76 9.18
C HIS A 111 -20.84 -7.87 10.21
N ASN A 112 -20.79 -7.57 11.52
CA ASN A 112 -20.86 -8.55 12.60
C ASN A 112 -19.82 -9.66 12.44
N LEU A 113 -18.55 -9.26 12.24
CA LEU A 113 -17.39 -10.14 12.35
C LEU A 113 -16.81 -9.96 13.76
N ASP A 114 -16.79 -11.04 14.52
CA ASP A 114 -16.18 -11.06 15.85
C ASP A 114 -14.65 -11.21 15.71
N LEU A 115 -13.90 -10.14 15.93
CA LEU A 115 -12.44 -10.15 15.90
C LEU A 115 -11.83 -10.61 17.23
N ASP A 116 -12.61 -10.86 18.28
CA ASP A 116 -12.13 -11.39 19.56
C ASP A 116 -12.13 -12.92 19.57
N ALA A 117 -13.02 -13.58 18.83
CA ALA A 117 -13.03 -15.02 18.62
C ALA A 117 -11.70 -15.57 18.07
N ASP A 118 -11.30 -16.79 18.42
CA ASP A 118 -10.04 -17.39 17.93
C ASP A 118 -10.01 -17.53 16.40
N GLU A 119 -11.16 -17.81 15.80
CA GLU A 119 -11.34 -17.92 14.36
C GLU A 119 -12.56 -17.13 13.91
N ALA A 120 -12.38 -16.36 12.85
CA ALA A 120 -13.43 -15.53 12.29
C ALA A 120 -13.19 -15.30 10.78
N TYR A 121 -14.27 -15.20 10.01
CA TYR A 121 -14.18 -15.02 8.56
C TYR A 121 -15.26 -14.09 8.02
N LEU A 122 -14.86 -13.18 7.15
CA LEU A 122 -15.73 -12.30 6.41
C LEU A 122 -15.25 -12.18 4.96
N THR A 123 -16.16 -12.34 4.00
CA THR A 123 -15.94 -11.94 2.61
C THR A 123 -16.93 -10.86 2.22
N LEU A 124 -16.42 -9.83 1.58
CA LEU A 124 -17.19 -8.75 0.98
C LEU A 124 -17.00 -8.76 -0.54
N GLU A 125 -18.09 -8.54 -1.26
CA GLU A 125 -18.09 -8.23 -2.68
C GLU A 125 -18.47 -6.77 -2.92
N GLN A 126 -17.87 -6.18 -3.96
CA GLN A 126 -18.24 -4.87 -4.48
C GLN A 126 -18.07 -4.89 -6.00
N GLU A 127 -18.97 -4.21 -6.72
CA GLU A 127 -18.92 -4.14 -8.18
C GLU A 127 -17.60 -3.51 -8.66
N HIS A 128 -16.96 -4.11 -9.66
CA HIS A 128 -15.66 -3.70 -10.23
C HIS A 128 -14.43 -3.85 -9.33
N PHE A 129 -14.54 -4.53 -8.19
CA PHE A 129 -13.39 -4.84 -7.34
C PHE A 129 -13.26 -6.34 -7.08
N ASP A 130 -12.02 -6.79 -6.90
CA ASP A 130 -11.72 -8.10 -6.33
C ASP A 130 -12.32 -8.21 -4.93
N ARG A 131 -12.74 -9.42 -4.54
CA ARG A 131 -13.38 -9.64 -3.24
C ARG A 131 -12.43 -9.25 -2.12
N LEU A 132 -12.94 -8.61 -1.08
CA LEU A 132 -12.18 -8.31 0.14
C LEU A 132 -12.49 -9.41 1.17
N SER A 133 -11.46 -10.09 1.65
CA SER A 133 -11.59 -11.11 2.70
C SER A 133 -10.80 -10.72 3.94
N ILE A 134 -11.41 -10.93 5.10
CA ILE A 134 -10.80 -10.78 6.42
C ILE A 134 -10.93 -12.14 7.10
N GLN A 135 -9.80 -12.71 7.50
CA GLN A 135 -9.74 -14.00 8.17
C GLN A 135 -8.86 -13.90 9.41
N LYS A 136 -9.46 -14.15 10.58
CA LYS A 136 -8.73 -14.44 11.81
C LYS A 136 -8.55 -15.95 11.90
N SER A 137 -7.31 -16.41 12.00
CA SER A 137 -6.94 -17.84 11.99
C SER A 137 -6.41 -18.32 13.33
N SER A 138 -6.18 -17.42 14.28
CA SER A 138 -5.87 -17.72 15.68
C SER A 138 -6.08 -16.46 16.53
N SER A 139 -5.92 -16.58 17.85
CA SER A 139 -5.95 -15.47 18.82
C SER A 139 -5.04 -14.29 18.44
N CYS A 140 -3.92 -14.54 17.75
CA CYS A 140 -2.90 -13.55 17.43
C CYS A 140 -2.66 -13.32 15.93
N LEU A 141 -3.44 -13.93 15.03
CA LEU A 141 -3.19 -13.85 13.58
C LEU A 141 -4.43 -13.44 12.80
N VAL A 142 -4.31 -12.31 12.09
CA VAL A 142 -5.34 -11.82 11.16
C VAL A 142 -4.74 -11.65 9.78
N SER A 143 -5.48 -12.07 8.75
CA SER A 143 -5.14 -11.84 7.35
C SER A 143 -6.22 -11.04 6.64
N ILE A 144 -5.78 -10.14 5.77
CA ILE A 144 -6.63 -9.30 4.93
C ILE A 144 -6.21 -9.54 3.49
N SER A 145 -7.17 -9.79 2.60
CA SER A 145 -6.85 -10.04 1.20
C SER A 145 -7.84 -9.43 0.22
N HIS A 146 -7.33 -8.92 -0.89
CA HIS A 146 -8.07 -8.92 -2.15
C HIS A 146 -7.71 -10.19 -2.91
N TYR A 147 -8.72 -10.85 -3.49
CA TYR A 147 -8.48 -12.03 -4.31
C TYR A 147 -9.48 -12.16 -5.45
N PHE A 148 -9.02 -12.85 -6.49
CA PHE A 148 -9.85 -13.31 -7.61
C PHE A 148 -9.59 -14.81 -7.85
N ILE A 149 -10.46 -15.43 -8.65
CA ILE A 149 -10.32 -16.84 -9.03
C ILE A 149 -9.81 -16.89 -10.46
N GLN A 150 -8.71 -17.62 -10.68
CA GLN A 150 -8.16 -17.88 -12.01
C GLN A 150 -7.82 -19.35 -12.13
N ASN A 151 -8.38 -20.03 -13.15
CA ASN A 151 -8.20 -21.47 -13.35
C ASN A 151 -8.54 -22.31 -12.11
N ASP A 152 -9.64 -21.97 -11.42
CA ASP A 152 -10.08 -22.59 -10.15
C ASP A 152 -9.14 -22.38 -8.94
N ASP A 153 -8.04 -21.64 -9.11
CA ASP A 153 -7.14 -21.25 -8.02
C ASP A 153 -7.46 -19.85 -7.49
N ILE A 154 -7.25 -19.66 -6.19
CA ILE A 154 -7.33 -18.35 -5.54
C ILE A 154 -6.01 -17.61 -5.80
N CYS A 155 -6.10 -16.40 -6.36
CA CYS A 155 -4.95 -15.53 -6.59
C CYS A 155 -5.06 -14.28 -5.72
N TYR A 156 -4.10 -14.05 -4.84
CA TYR A 156 -4.12 -12.92 -3.90
C TYR A 156 -3.50 -11.67 -4.51
N ASN A 157 -4.18 -10.52 -4.47
CA ASN A 157 -3.62 -9.26 -4.95
C ASN A 157 -4.11 -8.05 -4.13
N PRO A 158 -3.59 -7.84 -2.91
CA PRO A 158 -2.64 -8.67 -2.15
C PRO A 158 -3.34 -9.52 -1.08
N ARG A 159 -2.58 -10.37 -0.37
CA ARG A 159 -2.89 -10.84 0.99
C ARG A 159 -1.82 -10.32 1.94
N LEU A 160 -2.23 -9.69 3.04
CA LEU A 160 -1.38 -9.29 4.15
C LEU A 160 -1.72 -10.11 5.38
N GLU A 161 -0.71 -10.46 6.16
CA GLU A 161 -0.88 -11.10 7.46
C GLU A 161 -0.33 -10.19 8.55
N PHE A 162 -1.05 -10.14 9.67
CA PHE A 162 -0.75 -9.31 10.83
C PHE A 162 -0.73 -10.17 12.07
N PHE A 163 0.34 -10.03 12.84
CA PHE A 163 0.36 -10.45 14.23
C PHE A 163 -0.35 -9.39 15.06
N ILE A 164 -1.31 -9.80 15.89
CA ILE A 164 -2.02 -8.91 16.80
C ILE A 164 -1.64 -9.26 18.24
N GLN A 165 -1.27 -8.23 19.00
CA GLN A 165 -0.94 -8.37 20.42
C GLN A 165 -1.73 -7.36 21.23
N TYR A 166 -2.26 -7.74 22.39
CA TYR A 166 -2.90 -6.80 23.29
C TYR A 166 -1.82 -5.99 24.03
N ASP A 167 -1.86 -4.67 23.93
CA ASP A 167 -1.04 -3.78 24.73
C ASP A 167 -1.93 -3.01 25.73
N PRO A 168 -1.86 -3.34 27.04
CA PRO A 168 -2.57 -2.60 28.08
C PRO A 168 -2.23 -1.11 28.12
N GLY A 169 -1.04 -0.71 27.64
CA GLY A 169 -0.62 0.69 27.58
C GLY A 169 -1.24 1.47 26.41
N ALA A 170 -1.64 0.77 25.34
CA ALA A 170 -2.31 1.33 24.17
C ALA A 170 -3.84 1.22 24.23
N ASP A 171 -4.39 0.62 25.30
CA ASP A 171 -5.82 0.34 25.50
C ASP A 171 -6.44 -0.44 24.30
N GLY A 172 -5.70 -1.44 23.80
CA GLY A 172 -6.17 -2.23 22.66
C GLY A 172 -5.13 -3.16 22.05
N TYR A 173 -5.50 -3.75 20.91
CA TYR A 173 -4.59 -4.57 20.12
C TYR A 173 -3.68 -3.71 19.24
N GLU A 174 -2.43 -4.11 19.06
CA GLU A 174 -1.50 -3.54 18.09
C GLU A 174 -1.35 -4.49 16.89
N TRP A 175 -1.51 -3.96 15.68
CA TRP A 175 -1.41 -4.74 14.44
C TRP A 175 -0.02 -4.60 13.83
N ILE A 176 0.73 -5.70 13.83
CA ILE A 176 2.10 -5.76 13.31
C ILE A 176 2.12 -6.56 12.01
N PRO A 177 2.45 -5.96 10.85
CA PRO A 177 2.51 -6.69 9.59
C PRO A 177 3.68 -7.67 9.56
N ILE A 178 3.40 -8.92 9.18
CA ILE A 178 4.39 -10.01 9.16
C ILE A 178 4.69 -10.56 7.77
N SER A 179 3.73 -10.52 6.85
CA SER A 179 3.91 -11.08 5.51
C SER A 179 3.05 -10.38 4.47
N ILE A 180 3.45 -10.54 3.21
CA ILE A 180 2.67 -10.15 2.05
C ILE A 180 2.75 -11.24 0.98
N THR A 181 1.60 -11.62 0.42
CA THR A 181 1.47 -12.49 -0.75
C THR A 181 0.83 -11.71 -1.88
N GLN A 182 1.43 -11.77 -3.08
CA GLN A 182 0.93 -11.06 -4.25
C GLN A 182 1.03 -11.92 -5.50
N PHE A 183 -0.04 -11.95 -6.27
CA PHE A 183 -0.08 -12.52 -7.60
C PHE A 183 0.71 -11.64 -8.55
N THR A 184 1.53 -12.27 -9.39
CA THR A 184 2.35 -11.55 -10.37
C THR A 184 2.63 -12.43 -11.59
N GLU A 185 2.29 -11.91 -12.76
CA GLU A 185 2.54 -12.58 -14.05
C GLU A 185 4.02 -12.88 -14.28
N LEU A 186 4.92 -12.10 -13.67
CA LEU A 186 6.37 -12.31 -13.74
C LEU A 186 6.82 -13.66 -13.16
N TYR A 187 6.03 -14.25 -12.26
CA TYR A 187 6.33 -15.53 -11.63
C TYR A 187 5.44 -16.65 -12.20
N LEU A 188 5.16 -16.59 -13.50
CA LEU A 188 4.35 -17.59 -14.21
C LEU A 188 2.94 -17.74 -13.62
N GLY A 189 2.37 -16.64 -13.11
CA GLY A 189 1.05 -16.66 -12.46
C GLY A 189 1.05 -17.35 -11.10
N ARG A 190 2.19 -17.46 -10.43
CA ARG A 190 2.27 -17.93 -9.04
C ARG A 190 2.27 -16.77 -8.06
N ASP A 191 1.71 -17.04 -6.89
CA ASP A 191 1.79 -16.15 -5.76
C ASP A 191 3.24 -15.98 -5.28
N TYR A 192 3.64 -14.72 -5.09
CA TYR A 192 4.92 -14.34 -4.53
C TYR A 192 4.74 -13.95 -3.06
N HIS A 193 5.11 -14.86 -2.17
CA HIS A 193 5.06 -14.66 -0.72
C HIS A 193 6.39 -14.12 -0.18
N ARG A 194 6.31 -13.11 0.69
CA ARG A 194 7.45 -12.56 1.43
C ARG A 194 7.06 -12.41 2.89
N ASN A 195 7.87 -12.98 3.78
CA ASN A 195 7.69 -12.95 5.22
C ASN A 195 8.86 -12.16 5.85
N CYS A 196 8.54 -11.27 6.79
CA CYS A 196 9.50 -10.44 7.51
C CYS A 196 9.64 -10.78 9.00
N ALA A 197 8.89 -11.78 9.49
CA ALA A 197 8.81 -12.09 10.91
C ALA A 197 8.50 -13.56 11.19
N ARG A 198 9.03 -14.06 12.31
CA ARG A 198 8.67 -15.34 12.90
C ARG A 198 7.83 -15.12 14.15
N ILE A 199 6.99 -16.10 14.48
CA ILE A 199 6.23 -16.14 15.72
C ILE A 199 6.73 -17.35 16.50
N GLU A 200 7.23 -17.11 17.71
CA GLU A 200 7.75 -18.13 18.62
C GLU A 200 7.07 -17.93 19.98
N ASP A 201 6.36 -18.94 20.49
CA ASP A 201 5.64 -18.87 21.78
C ASP A 201 4.80 -17.60 21.95
N GLU A 202 3.99 -17.25 20.94
CA GLU A 202 3.17 -16.02 20.91
C GLU A 202 3.97 -14.71 20.97
N HIS A 203 5.28 -14.74 20.70
CA HIS A 203 6.12 -13.57 20.56
C HIS A 203 6.57 -13.40 19.12
N ILE A 204 6.49 -12.16 18.63
CA ILE A 204 6.94 -11.80 17.30
C ILE A 204 8.43 -11.44 17.27
N ILE A 205 9.16 -11.99 16.30
CA ILE A 205 10.56 -11.67 16.01
C ILE A 205 10.65 -11.17 14.57
N ILE A 206 10.95 -9.88 14.39
CA ILE A 206 11.20 -9.32 13.06
C ILE A 206 12.56 -9.80 12.55
N THR A 207 12.56 -10.53 11.44
CA THR A 207 13.75 -11.08 10.79
C THR A 207 14.24 -10.24 9.61
N ASP A 208 13.36 -9.43 8.99
CA ASP A 208 13.70 -8.50 7.91
C ASP A 208 13.05 -7.13 8.16
N TRP A 209 13.83 -6.20 8.71
CA TRP A 209 13.34 -4.88 9.11
C TRP A 209 13.01 -3.95 7.94
N ASP A 210 13.72 -4.09 6.81
CA ASP A 210 13.45 -3.29 5.62
C ASP A 210 12.15 -3.75 4.96
N LEU A 211 11.96 -5.06 4.82
CA LEU A 211 10.71 -5.62 4.34
C LEU A 211 9.55 -5.29 5.30
N HIS A 212 9.75 -5.39 6.61
CA HIS A 212 8.73 -5.02 7.59
C HIS A 212 8.27 -3.56 7.43
N LYS A 213 9.22 -2.63 7.27
CA LYS A 213 8.94 -1.20 6.98
C LYS A 213 8.15 -1.04 5.68
N ASP A 214 8.54 -1.75 4.63
CA ASP A 214 7.87 -1.69 3.31
C ASP A 214 6.44 -2.26 3.37
N ILE A 215 6.23 -3.40 4.06
CA ILE A 215 4.90 -4.00 4.24
C ILE A 215 4.01 -3.06 5.07
N ALA A 216 4.53 -2.48 6.16
CA ALA A 216 3.77 -1.53 6.97
C ALA A 216 3.34 -0.30 6.17
N GLN A 217 4.25 0.30 5.38
CA GLN A 217 3.92 1.42 4.51
C GLN A 217 2.86 1.05 3.46
N TYR A 218 2.96 -0.15 2.89
CA TYR A 218 2.01 -0.67 1.92
C TYR A 218 0.62 -0.88 2.55
N ALA A 219 0.55 -1.53 3.72
CA ALA A 219 -0.68 -1.77 4.46
C ALA A 219 -1.41 -0.46 4.78
N GLU A 220 -0.69 0.51 5.32
CA GLU A 220 -1.22 1.85 5.65
C GLU A 220 -1.72 2.61 4.42
N GLY A 221 -1.07 2.39 3.27
CA GLY A 221 -1.52 2.91 1.97
C GLY A 221 -2.77 2.20 1.45
N TRP A 222 -2.81 0.88 1.55
CA TRP A 222 -3.95 0.07 1.11
C TRP A 222 -5.20 0.35 1.95
N ALA A 223 -5.06 0.54 3.27
CA ALA A 223 -6.15 0.93 4.15
C ALA A 223 -6.84 2.23 3.69
N ARG A 224 -6.07 3.22 3.18
CA ARG A 224 -6.65 4.43 2.59
C ARG A 224 -7.50 4.12 1.36
N HIS A 225 -7.05 3.21 0.50
CA HIS A 225 -7.83 2.80 -0.67
C HIS A 225 -9.07 1.99 -0.30
N ILE A 226 -9.01 1.12 0.70
CA ILE A 226 -10.20 0.41 1.20
C ILE A 226 -11.26 1.42 1.63
N ARG A 227 -10.87 2.44 2.40
CA ARG A 227 -11.75 3.53 2.83
C ARG A 227 -12.24 4.42 1.68
N GLN A 228 -11.35 4.85 0.78
CA GLN A 228 -11.70 5.72 -0.35
C GLN A 228 -12.63 5.04 -1.37
N ASN A 229 -12.53 3.72 -1.51
CA ASN A 229 -13.43 2.93 -2.35
C ASN A 229 -14.67 2.46 -1.59
N GLU A 230 -14.95 3.06 -0.42
CA GLU A 230 -16.19 2.89 0.34
C GLU A 230 -16.50 1.42 0.70
N TRP A 231 -15.47 0.61 0.95
CA TRP A 231 -15.68 -0.80 1.32
C TRP A 231 -16.43 -0.97 2.63
N ILE A 232 -16.28 -0.02 3.57
CA ILE A 232 -17.07 0.01 4.80
C ILE A 232 -18.54 0.19 4.41
N GLU A 233 -18.88 1.14 3.55
CA GLU A 233 -20.25 1.53 3.25
C GLU A 233 -20.95 0.59 2.24
N ARG A 234 -20.25 0.18 1.20
CA ARG A 234 -20.79 -0.50 0.01
C ARG A 234 -20.41 -1.97 -0.11
N GLY A 235 -19.45 -2.45 0.69
CA GLY A 235 -19.12 -3.87 0.72
C GLY A 235 -20.33 -4.70 1.12
N ARG A 236 -20.67 -5.72 0.32
CA ARG A 236 -21.78 -6.63 0.61
C ARG A 236 -21.23 -7.96 1.10
N ARG A 237 -21.67 -8.41 2.28
CA ARG A 237 -21.25 -9.70 2.85
C ARG A 237 -21.73 -10.85 1.96
N VAL A 238 -20.79 -11.73 1.63
CA VAL A 238 -21.05 -12.99 0.93
C VAL A 238 -21.04 -14.10 1.96
N ASN A 239 -22.15 -14.83 2.08
CA ASN A 239 -22.21 -16.06 2.85
C ASN A 239 -22.04 -17.23 1.88
N PHE A 240 -21.11 -18.13 2.16
CA PHE A 240 -20.98 -19.41 1.46
C PHE A 240 -21.97 -20.43 2.04
#